data_AF-Q6E4C9-F1
#
_entry.id   AF-Q6E4C9-F1
#
_cell.length_a   1.000
_cell.length_b   1.000
_cell.length_c   1.000
_cell.angle_alpha   90.00
_cell.angle_beta   90.00
_cell.angle_gamma   90.00
#
_symmetry.space_group_name_H-M   'P 1'
#
loop_
_entity.id
_entity.type
_entity.pdbx_description
1 polymer ?
#
loop_
_entity_poly.entity_id
_entity_poly.type
_entity_poly.pdbx_seq_one_letter_code
_entity_poly.pdbx_strand_id
1 'polypeptide(L)'
;MWIKWIATLVAFGALVQSAVACPSQCSCSGTQVNCHERSLASVPAEIPTNRQILFLSSNQIKKLEPGVFDSLVKLKELYLDHNQLQAIPPALFYSLTELTRLELEDNQLKSLPPGIFDRLGKLMYLHLHENQLKSIPRGAFDNLKSLTHIYLYNNPWDCQCTDILYLSGWVAQHSGIVGEGWWTVKPDNVKCAGTNTPVRAVTEASTSPSKCPGYVATTTTPTTTTPEFIPETTTSPQPVITTQKPKPLWNFNCTSIQERKNDGGDCGKPACTTLLNCANFLSCLCSTCALCRKR
;
A
#
# COMPACT_ATOMS: atom_id res chain seq x y z
N MET A 1 -60.58 38.73 -46.97
CA MET A 1 -59.54 39.49 -46.24
C MET A 1 -59.37 38.89 -44.85
N TRP A 2 -58.17 38.41 -44.58
CA TRP A 2 -57.46 38.33 -43.29
C TRP A 2 -57.91 37.28 -42.23
N ILE A 3 -57.43 36.06 -42.47
CA ILE A 3 -56.54 35.24 -41.64
C ILE A 3 -56.69 35.33 -40.11
N LYS A 4 -57.04 34.16 -39.56
CA LYS A 4 -57.07 33.74 -38.16
C LYS A 4 -55.70 33.91 -37.48
N TRP A 5 -55.67 34.55 -36.30
CA TRP A 5 -54.53 34.48 -35.40
C TRP A 5 -54.60 33.16 -34.61
N ILE A 6 -53.79 32.19 -35.03
CA ILE A 6 -53.50 30.99 -34.25
C ILE A 6 -52.50 31.40 -33.16
N ALA A 7 -52.94 31.32 -31.91
CA ALA A 7 -52.07 31.34 -30.75
C ALA A 7 -51.26 30.05 -30.72
N THR A 8 -50.10 30.04 -31.38
CA THR A 8 -49.08 29.01 -31.17
C THR A 8 -48.24 29.42 -29.98
N LEU A 9 -48.67 28.97 -28.80
CA LEU A 9 -47.87 28.90 -27.59
C LEU A 9 -46.81 27.82 -27.83
N VAL A 10 -45.73 28.17 -28.53
CA VAL A 10 -44.52 27.36 -28.49
C VAL A 10 -43.93 27.63 -27.12
N ALA A 11 -44.25 26.73 -26.18
CA ALA A 11 -43.41 26.51 -25.04
C ALA A 11 -42.02 26.23 -25.59
N PHE A 12 -41.16 27.25 -25.59
CA PHE A 12 -39.73 27.03 -25.51
C PHE A 12 -39.53 26.37 -24.15
N GLY A 13 -39.72 25.05 -24.12
CA GLY A 13 -39.11 24.21 -23.11
C GLY A 13 -37.67 24.65 -23.10
N ALA A 14 -37.26 25.30 -22.02
CA ALA A 14 -35.86 25.51 -21.76
C ALA A 14 -35.24 24.13 -21.94
N LEU A 15 -34.44 23.98 -23.00
CA LEU A 15 -33.30 23.09 -22.95
C LEU A 15 -32.51 23.65 -21.77
N VAL A 16 -32.84 23.20 -20.56
CA VAL A 16 -31.92 23.18 -19.44
C VAL A 16 -30.88 22.18 -19.90
N GLN A 17 -30.01 22.64 -20.79
CA GLN A 17 -28.75 22.02 -21.09
C GLN A 17 -28.16 21.85 -19.71
N SER A 18 -28.12 20.61 -19.21
CA SER A 18 -27.70 20.30 -17.85
C SER A 18 -26.36 20.97 -17.65
N ALA A 19 -26.37 22.16 -17.05
CA ALA A 19 -25.18 22.89 -16.75
C ALA A 19 -24.49 21.98 -15.76
N VAL A 20 -23.43 21.31 -16.21
CA VAL A 20 -22.70 20.36 -15.38
C VAL A 20 -22.28 21.17 -14.16
N ALA A 21 -22.95 20.90 -13.03
CA ALA A 21 -22.82 21.70 -11.83
C ALA A 21 -21.34 21.81 -11.50
N CYS A 22 -20.82 23.02 -11.52
CA CYS A 22 -19.46 23.31 -11.12
C CYS A 22 -19.54 23.96 -9.74
N PRO A 23 -18.72 23.56 -8.76
CA PRO A 23 -18.71 24.20 -7.47
C PRO A 23 -18.47 25.71 -7.63
N SER A 24 -19.21 26.54 -6.88
CA SER A 24 -19.26 28.01 -7.10
C SER A 24 -17.91 28.72 -7.00
N GLN A 25 -16.98 28.17 -6.23
CA GLN A 25 -15.64 28.72 -6.04
C GLN A 25 -14.61 28.17 -7.04
N CYS A 26 -15.00 27.25 -7.91
CA CYS A 26 -14.14 26.55 -8.85
C CYS A 26 -14.50 26.89 -10.30
N SER A 27 -13.60 26.56 -11.22
CA SER A 27 -13.88 26.56 -12.65
C SER A 27 -13.83 25.14 -13.20
N CYS A 28 -14.75 24.82 -14.10
CA CYS A 28 -14.82 23.50 -14.72
C CYS A 28 -14.66 23.63 -16.22
N SER A 29 -13.72 22.89 -16.80
CA SER A 29 -13.44 22.90 -18.24
C SER A 29 -13.07 21.49 -18.70
N GLY A 30 -13.70 21.01 -19.77
CA GLY A 30 -13.45 19.67 -20.30
C GLY A 30 -13.65 18.57 -19.24
N THR A 31 -12.59 17.88 -18.85
CA THR A 31 -12.62 16.85 -17.80
C THR A 31 -12.08 17.33 -16.45
N GLN A 32 -11.79 18.63 -16.32
CA GLN A 32 -11.08 19.21 -15.18
C GLN A 32 -12.02 20.00 -14.28
N VAL A 33 -11.74 19.95 -12.98
CA VAL A 33 -12.29 20.85 -11.96
C VAL A 33 -11.12 21.55 -11.30
N ASN A 34 -11.03 22.86 -11.50
CA ASN A 34 -9.96 23.69 -10.97
C ASN A 34 -10.48 24.51 -9.78
N CYS A 35 -10.02 24.14 -8.59
CA CYS A 35 -10.25 24.82 -7.32
C CYS A 35 -8.93 25.32 -6.70
N HIS A 36 -7.88 25.49 -7.51
CA HIS A 36 -6.55 25.95 -7.09
C HIS A 36 -6.56 27.38 -6.57
N GLU A 37 -5.82 27.66 -5.50
CA GLU A 37 -5.64 29.02 -4.94
C GLU A 37 -6.95 29.76 -4.61
N ARG A 38 -7.94 29.03 -4.08
CA ARG A 38 -9.27 29.59 -3.75
C ARG A 38 -9.47 29.86 -2.26
N SER A 39 -8.42 29.71 -1.45
CA SER A 39 -8.50 29.84 0.02
C SER A 39 -9.56 28.94 0.64
N LEU A 40 -9.79 27.76 0.06
CA LEU A 40 -10.81 26.82 0.52
C LEU A 40 -10.43 26.23 1.88
N ALA A 41 -11.36 26.23 2.83
CA ALA A 41 -11.19 25.57 4.12
C ALA A 41 -11.56 24.07 4.08
N SER A 42 -12.31 23.64 3.06
CA SER A 42 -12.77 22.27 2.86
C SER A 42 -12.90 21.96 1.36
N VAL A 43 -12.98 20.68 1.01
CA VAL A 43 -13.32 20.25 -0.35
C VAL A 43 -14.72 20.76 -0.71
N PRO A 44 -14.92 21.41 -1.87
CA PRO A 44 -16.23 21.89 -2.29
C PRO A 44 -17.22 20.73 -2.49
N ALA A 45 -18.48 20.95 -2.11
CA ALA A 45 -19.55 20.00 -2.40
C ALA A 45 -19.86 19.97 -3.91
N GLU A 46 -20.55 18.90 -4.34
CA GLU A 46 -21.10 18.78 -5.69
C GLU A 46 -20.05 18.81 -6.82
N ILE A 47 -18.87 18.23 -6.58
CA ILE A 47 -17.88 18.02 -7.64
C ILE A 47 -18.48 17.07 -8.70
N PRO A 48 -18.55 17.47 -9.99
CA PRO A 48 -19.14 16.63 -11.01
C PRO A 48 -18.37 15.31 -11.19
N THR A 49 -19.08 14.19 -11.12
CA THR A 49 -18.51 12.83 -11.01
C THR A 49 -17.89 12.29 -12.30
N ASN A 50 -18.13 12.96 -13.43
CA ASN A 50 -17.61 12.58 -14.75
C ASN A 50 -16.23 13.18 -15.06
N ARG A 51 -15.61 13.87 -14.10
CA ARG A 51 -14.34 14.57 -14.25
C ARG A 51 -13.16 13.63 -13.95
N GLN A 52 -12.03 13.92 -14.58
CA GLN A 52 -10.81 13.12 -14.52
C GLN A 52 -9.67 13.80 -13.75
N ILE A 53 -9.71 15.13 -13.62
CA ILE A 53 -8.65 15.90 -12.96
C ILE A 53 -9.29 16.85 -11.96
N LEU A 54 -8.82 16.82 -10.71
CA LEU A 54 -9.28 17.69 -9.62
C LEU A 54 -8.09 18.41 -9.01
N PHE A 55 -8.06 19.74 -9.18
CA PHE A 55 -7.06 20.61 -8.57
C PHE A 55 -7.62 21.22 -7.29
N LEU A 56 -7.09 20.82 -6.13
CA LEU A 56 -7.37 21.39 -4.82
C LEU A 56 -6.11 21.99 -4.16
N SER A 57 -5.04 22.14 -4.93
CA SER A 57 -3.75 22.65 -4.47
C SER A 57 -3.83 24.09 -3.96
N SER A 58 -2.87 24.45 -3.09
CA SER A 58 -2.71 25.83 -2.58
C SER A 58 -3.98 26.38 -1.92
N ASN A 59 -4.56 25.60 -1.02
CA ASN A 59 -5.74 25.96 -0.24
C ASN A 59 -5.46 25.90 1.27
N GLN A 60 -6.50 26.04 2.09
CA GLN A 60 -6.40 26.03 3.55
C GLN A 60 -7.12 24.80 4.15
N ILE A 61 -7.16 23.70 3.39
CA ILE A 61 -7.88 22.48 3.77
C ILE A 61 -7.10 21.79 4.88
N LYS A 62 -7.73 21.63 6.05
CA LYS A 62 -7.13 20.99 7.22
C LYS A 62 -7.54 19.54 7.41
N LYS A 63 -8.72 19.17 6.89
CA LYS A 63 -9.34 17.87 7.07
C LYS A 63 -10.08 17.48 5.79
N LEU A 64 -10.07 16.18 5.51
CA LEU A 64 -10.87 15.56 4.47
C LEU A 64 -11.97 14.75 5.15
N GLU A 65 -13.20 14.94 4.71
CA GLU A 65 -14.32 14.15 5.22
C GLU A 65 -14.25 12.72 4.66
N PRO A 66 -14.60 11.69 5.45
CA PRO A 66 -14.69 10.33 4.95
C PRO A 66 -15.58 10.24 3.70
N GLY A 67 -15.10 9.54 2.67
CA GLY A 67 -15.84 9.30 1.43
C GLY A 67 -16.02 10.53 0.52
N VAL A 68 -15.36 11.66 0.80
CA VAL A 68 -15.50 12.90 0.00
C VAL A 68 -15.15 12.71 -1.49
N PHE A 69 -14.36 11.68 -1.83
CA PHE A 69 -13.99 11.37 -3.22
C PHE A 69 -14.64 10.09 -3.76
N ASP A 70 -15.53 9.43 -3.02
CA ASP A 70 -16.06 8.09 -3.40
C ASP A 70 -16.84 8.10 -4.71
N SER A 71 -17.51 9.21 -5.02
CA SER A 71 -18.28 9.37 -6.25
C SER A 71 -17.41 9.69 -7.48
N LEU A 72 -16.13 10.04 -7.29
CA LEU A 72 -15.22 10.48 -8.35
C LEU A 72 -14.47 9.30 -9.00
N VAL A 73 -15.18 8.22 -9.32
CA VAL A 73 -14.59 6.95 -9.80
C VAL A 73 -13.84 7.06 -11.13
N LYS A 74 -14.01 8.16 -11.88
CA LYS A 74 -13.29 8.44 -13.14
C LYS A 74 -12.03 9.29 -12.94
N LEU A 75 -11.72 9.69 -11.72
CA LEU A 75 -10.59 10.54 -11.41
C LEU A 75 -9.27 9.82 -11.69
N LYS A 76 -8.41 10.51 -12.44
CA LYS A 76 -7.07 10.07 -12.82
C LYS A 76 -5.99 10.87 -12.09
N GLU A 77 -6.25 12.14 -11.82
CA GLU A 77 -5.29 13.01 -11.17
C GLU A 77 -5.97 13.78 -10.04
N LEU A 78 -5.37 13.70 -8.85
CA LEU A 78 -5.83 14.38 -7.65
C LEU A 78 -4.67 15.16 -7.05
N TYR A 79 -4.86 16.47 -6.98
CA TYR A 79 -3.90 17.40 -6.42
C TYR A 79 -4.41 17.99 -5.11
N LEU A 80 -3.74 17.66 -4.01
CA LEU A 80 -4.04 18.11 -2.65
C LEU A 80 -2.81 18.75 -1.98
N ASP A 81 -1.76 19.02 -2.76
CA ASP A 81 -0.52 19.65 -2.32
C ASP A 81 -0.75 21.08 -1.80
N HIS A 82 0.21 21.59 -1.04
CA HIS A 82 0.16 22.96 -0.47
C HIS A 82 -1.15 23.23 0.30
N ASN A 83 -1.49 22.31 1.22
CA ASN A 83 -2.63 22.42 2.12
C ASN A 83 -2.17 22.25 3.58
N GLN A 84 -3.10 22.03 4.51
CA GLN A 84 -2.83 21.92 5.95
C GLN A 84 -3.31 20.58 6.52
N LEU A 85 -3.33 19.54 5.68
CA LEU A 85 -3.83 18.22 6.06
C LEU A 85 -2.92 17.57 7.10
N GLN A 86 -3.50 17.20 8.24
CA GLN A 86 -2.75 16.53 9.33
C GLN A 86 -2.90 15.01 9.33
N ALA A 87 -3.98 14.52 8.72
CA ALA A 87 -4.32 13.11 8.63
C ALA A 87 -5.20 12.86 7.40
N ILE A 88 -5.20 11.60 6.95
CA ILE A 88 -6.06 11.10 5.88
C ILE A 88 -7.05 10.10 6.51
N PRO A 89 -8.36 10.20 6.25
CA PRO A 89 -9.32 9.17 6.67
C PRO A 89 -8.98 7.80 6.05
N PRO A 90 -9.21 6.69 6.77
CA PRO A 90 -9.11 5.36 6.18
C PRO A 90 -9.97 5.23 4.91
N ALA A 91 -9.49 4.47 3.93
CA ALA A 91 -10.18 4.19 2.67
C ALA A 91 -10.53 5.42 1.80
N LEU A 92 -10.00 6.62 2.08
CA LEU A 92 -10.31 7.85 1.33
C LEU A 92 -10.15 7.71 -0.19
N PHE A 93 -9.15 6.95 -0.65
CA PHE A 93 -8.87 6.77 -2.08
C PHE A 93 -9.36 5.43 -2.63
N TYR A 94 -10.12 4.65 -1.86
CA TYR A 94 -10.48 3.27 -2.20
C TYR A 94 -11.25 3.16 -3.52
N SER A 95 -12.12 4.14 -3.80
CA SER A 95 -12.96 4.21 -5.00
C SER A 95 -12.22 4.76 -6.24
N LEU A 96 -11.01 5.32 -6.08
CA LEU A 96 -10.25 6.00 -7.13
C LEU A 96 -9.35 5.04 -7.93
N THR A 97 -9.93 3.96 -8.45
CA THR A 97 -9.15 2.89 -9.11
C THR A 97 -8.48 3.30 -10.42
N GLU A 98 -8.89 4.43 -11.00
CA GLU A 98 -8.32 5.01 -12.23
C GLU A 98 -7.18 6.00 -11.96
N LEU A 99 -6.83 6.25 -10.69
CA LEU A 99 -5.86 7.26 -10.31
C LEU A 99 -4.45 6.89 -10.81
N THR A 100 -3.83 7.82 -11.54
CA THR A 100 -2.46 7.74 -12.07
C THR A 100 -1.52 8.72 -11.38
N ARG A 101 -2.04 9.80 -10.79
CA ARG A 101 -1.27 10.81 -10.06
C ARG A 101 -1.97 11.23 -8.78
N LEU A 102 -1.20 11.23 -7.69
CA LEU A 102 -1.64 11.70 -6.37
C LEU A 102 -0.56 12.61 -5.79
N GLU A 103 -0.93 13.87 -5.59
CA GLU A 103 -0.08 14.91 -5.02
C GLU A 103 -0.58 15.29 -3.62
N LEU A 104 0.26 15.06 -2.61
CA LEU A 104 0.00 15.23 -1.18
C LEU A 104 1.18 15.93 -0.46
N GLU A 105 2.17 16.40 -1.21
CA GLU A 105 3.30 17.17 -0.69
C GLU A 105 2.88 18.49 -0.05
N ASP A 106 3.80 19.12 0.68
CA ASP A 106 3.56 20.40 1.35
C ASP A 106 2.27 20.40 2.19
N ASN A 107 2.16 19.39 3.04
CA ASN A 107 1.08 19.20 4.00
C ASN A 107 1.67 18.91 5.40
N GLN A 108 0.85 18.46 6.35
CA GLN A 108 1.25 18.23 7.75
C GLN A 108 0.97 16.78 8.17
N LEU A 109 0.99 15.84 7.23
CA LEU A 109 0.62 14.44 7.47
C LEU A 109 1.61 13.79 8.42
N LYS A 110 1.11 13.26 9.54
CA LYS A 110 1.94 12.60 10.58
C LYS A 110 2.04 11.09 10.41
N SER A 111 1.01 10.50 9.78
CA SER A 111 0.89 9.08 9.54
C SER A 111 -0.08 8.83 8.38
N LEU A 112 0.06 7.68 7.73
CA LEU A 112 -0.89 7.21 6.73
C LEU A 112 -1.71 6.04 7.31
N PRO A 113 -3.01 5.92 7.01
CA PRO A 113 -3.76 4.73 7.33
C PRO A 113 -3.18 3.48 6.63
N PRO A 114 -3.17 2.31 7.27
CA PRO A 114 -2.85 1.05 6.59
C PRO A 114 -3.76 0.83 5.38
N GLY A 115 -3.18 0.35 4.28
CA GLY A 115 -3.92 0.03 3.05
C GLY A 115 -4.48 1.23 2.28
N ILE A 116 -4.09 2.47 2.62
CA ILE A 116 -4.65 3.69 1.99
C ILE A 116 -4.46 3.74 0.47
N PHE A 117 -3.47 3.02 -0.07
CA PHE A 117 -3.17 2.97 -1.51
C PHE A 117 -3.48 1.62 -2.18
N ASP A 118 -4.09 0.66 -1.48
CA ASP A 118 -4.23 -0.73 -1.95
C ASP A 118 -5.00 -0.88 -3.28
N ARG A 119 -5.90 0.06 -3.57
CA ARG A 119 -6.73 0.05 -4.79
C ARG A 119 -6.13 0.83 -5.95
N LEU A 120 -5.01 1.51 -5.74
CA LEU A 120 -4.41 2.43 -6.70
C LEU A 120 -3.39 1.73 -7.62
N GLY A 121 -3.77 0.58 -8.19
CA GLY A 121 -2.86 -0.25 -9.00
C GLY A 121 -2.31 0.44 -10.26
N LYS A 122 -2.99 1.50 -10.74
CA LYS A 122 -2.61 2.32 -11.90
C LYS A 122 -1.76 3.55 -11.53
N LEU A 123 -1.48 3.78 -10.25
CA LEU A 123 -0.78 4.97 -9.80
C LEU A 123 0.66 4.98 -10.32
N MET A 124 1.03 6.05 -11.00
CA MET A 124 2.35 6.25 -11.61
C MET A 124 3.18 7.26 -10.83
N TYR A 125 2.54 8.28 -10.26
CA TYR A 125 3.16 9.38 -9.53
C TYR A 125 2.55 9.49 -8.14
N LEU A 126 3.39 9.38 -7.12
CA LEU A 126 2.99 9.56 -5.73
C LEU A 126 3.94 10.56 -5.05
N HIS A 127 3.41 11.71 -4.68
CA HIS A 127 4.18 12.75 -4.02
C HIS A 127 3.77 12.82 -2.54
N LEU A 128 4.72 12.56 -1.65
CA LEU A 128 4.53 12.56 -0.19
C LEU A 128 5.63 13.37 0.53
N HIS A 129 6.49 14.07 -0.22
CA HIS A 129 7.56 14.88 0.32
C HIS A 129 7.02 16.09 1.10
N GLU A 130 7.86 16.76 1.89
CA GLU A 130 7.46 17.97 2.65
C GLU A 130 6.23 17.73 3.54
N ASN A 131 6.32 16.69 4.38
CA ASN A 131 5.27 16.30 5.33
C ASN A 131 5.92 15.97 6.69
N GLN A 132 5.14 15.40 7.62
CA GLN A 132 5.58 15.06 8.98
C GLN A 132 5.59 13.54 9.22
N LEU A 133 5.74 12.74 8.15
CA LEU A 133 5.71 11.29 8.22
C LEU A 133 6.95 10.76 8.93
N LYS A 134 6.74 9.85 9.89
CA LYS A 134 7.82 9.18 10.63
C LYS A 134 8.10 7.77 10.11
N SER A 135 7.10 7.12 9.54
CA SER A 135 7.18 5.78 8.96
C SER A 135 6.10 5.63 7.90
N ILE A 136 6.18 4.55 7.11
CA ILE A 136 5.14 4.13 6.19
C ILE A 136 4.56 2.81 6.71
N PRO A 137 3.23 2.65 6.80
CA PRO A 137 2.62 1.39 7.20
C PRO A 137 3.13 0.23 6.35
N ARG A 138 3.38 -0.91 6.99
CA ARG A 138 3.85 -2.11 6.31
C ARG A 138 2.90 -2.47 5.16
N GLY A 139 3.48 -2.64 3.97
CA GLY A 139 2.75 -3.04 2.77
C GLY A 139 2.05 -1.91 2.01
N ALA A 140 2.12 -0.67 2.47
CA ALA A 140 1.35 0.44 1.88
C ALA A 140 1.64 0.69 0.38
N PHE A 141 2.81 0.29 -0.12
CA PHE A 141 3.20 0.46 -1.53
C PHE A 141 3.14 -0.85 -2.33
N ASP A 142 2.80 -1.98 -1.71
CA ASP A 142 2.96 -3.31 -2.34
C ASP A 142 2.06 -3.48 -3.57
N ASN A 143 0.90 -2.82 -3.60
CA ASN A 143 -0.07 -2.88 -4.69
C ASN A 143 0.14 -1.83 -5.79
N LEU A 144 1.11 -0.91 -5.63
CA LEU A 144 1.40 0.16 -6.59
C LEU A 144 2.25 -0.33 -7.77
N LYS A 145 1.70 -1.27 -8.56
CA LYS A 145 2.44 -1.98 -9.61
C LYS A 145 2.86 -1.11 -10.81
N SER A 146 2.17 0.01 -11.03
CA SER A 146 2.48 0.95 -12.10
C SER A 146 3.34 2.14 -11.67
N LEU A 147 3.85 2.14 -10.43
CA LEU A 147 4.56 3.29 -9.87
C LEU A 147 5.89 3.51 -10.60
N THR A 148 6.11 4.74 -11.06
CA THR A 148 7.32 5.14 -11.78
C THR A 148 8.09 6.24 -11.05
N HIS A 149 7.40 7.05 -10.25
CA HIS A 149 7.98 8.14 -9.51
C HIS A 149 7.34 8.22 -8.13
N ILE A 150 8.17 8.23 -7.10
CA ILE A 150 7.76 8.49 -5.73
C ILE A 150 8.71 9.49 -5.08
N TYR A 151 8.14 10.45 -4.36
CA TYR A 151 8.88 11.51 -3.68
C TYR A 151 8.60 11.46 -2.18
N LEU A 152 9.66 11.22 -1.40
CA LEU A 152 9.59 10.93 0.04
C LEU A 152 10.56 11.80 0.88
N TYR A 153 11.30 12.70 0.23
CA TYR A 153 12.25 13.58 0.90
C TYR A 153 11.54 14.57 1.84
N ASN A 154 12.32 15.22 2.71
CA ASN A 154 11.83 16.22 3.66
C ASN A 154 10.63 15.73 4.49
N ASN A 155 10.79 14.52 5.03
CA ASN A 155 9.95 13.96 6.08
C ASN A 155 10.85 13.53 7.26
N PRO A 156 10.40 13.68 8.52
CA PRO A 156 11.17 13.32 9.71
C PRO A 156 11.14 11.81 9.99
N TRP A 157 11.71 11.01 9.08
CA TRP A 157 11.72 9.54 9.18
C TRP A 157 12.37 9.05 10.48
N ASP A 158 11.62 8.31 11.30
CA ASP A 158 12.08 7.76 12.59
C ASP A 158 12.82 6.45 12.37
N CYS A 159 14.13 6.55 12.15
CA CYS A 159 14.99 5.39 11.92
C CYS A 159 15.39 4.62 13.18
N GLN A 160 14.91 5.02 14.36
CA GLN A 160 15.19 4.31 15.61
C GLN A 160 14.10 3.26 15.92
N CYS A 161 12.86 3.52 15.49
CA CYS A 161 11.75 2.59 15.57
C CYS A 161 11.82 1.51 14.48
N THR A 162 11.43 0.27 14.80
CA THR A 162 11.36 -0.86 13.84
C THR A 162 10.37 -0.66 12.70
N ASP A 163 9.36 0.20 12.85
CA ASP A 163 8.36 0.44 11.79
C ASP A 163 9.00 1.02 10.52
N ILE A 164 10.20 1.60 10.61
CA ILE A 164 10.94 2.10 9.46
C ILE A 164 11.41 1.00 8.50
N LEU A 165 11.54 -0.25 8.97
CA LEU A 165 12.18 -1.33 8.22
C LEU A 165 11.46 -1.65 6.91
N TYR A 166 10.13 -1.50 6.88
CA TYR A 166 9.37 -1.62 5.63
C TYR A 166 9.84 -0.59 4.60
N LEU A 167 9.87 0.69 4.98
CA LEU A 167 10.29 1.77 4.09
C LEU A 167 11.75 1.62 3.68
N SER A 168 12.63 1.28 4.62
CA SER A 168 14.06 1.06 4.38
C SER A 168 14.29 0.00 3.30
N GLY A 169 13.70 -1.18 3.48
CA GLY A 169 13.79 -2.27 2.51
C GLY A 169 13.14 -1.92 1.17
N TRP A 170 11.98 -1.25 1.19
CA TRP A 170 11.29 -0.86 -0.02
C TRP A 170 12.08 0.14 -0.86
N VAL A 171 12.64 1.19 -0.25
CA VAL A 171 13.49 2.19 -0.94
C VAL A 171 14.78 1.55 -1.46
N ALA A 172 15.36 0.59 -0.74
CA ALA A 172 16.53 -0.14 -1.21
C ALA A 172 16.22 -0.98 -2.47
N GLN A 173 15.06 -1.64 -2.51
CA GLN A 173 14.63 -2.47 -3.65
C GLN A 173 14.14 -1.66 -4.85
N HIS A 174 13.54 -0.50 -4.62
CA HIS A 174 12.91 0.34 -5.65
C HIS A 174 13.68 1.65 -5.87
N SER A 175 15.00 1.63 -5.67
CA SER A 175 15.84 2.83 -5.67
C SER A 175 15.79 3.62 -7.00
N GLY A 176 15.44 2.96 -8.10
CA GLY A 176 15.33 3.55 -9.44
C GLY A 176 14.14 4.47 -9.67
N ILE A 177 13.14 4.48 -8.78
CA ILE A 177 11.92 5.30 -8.90
C ILE A 177 11.77 6.34 -7.78
N VAL A 178 12.69 6.36 -6.82
CA VAL A 178 12.68 7.32 -5.70
C VAL A 178 13.43 8.58 -6.12
N GLY A 179 12.70 9.68 -6.26
CA GLY A 179 13.20 10.91 -6.88
C GLY A 179 13.37 12.10 -5.94
N GLU A 180 14.07 13.13 -6.43
CA GLU A 180 14.17 14.49 -5.87
C GLU A 180 13.81 15.50 -6.97
N GLY A 181 12.68 16.21 -6.83
CA GLY A 181 12.21 17.11 -7.89
C GLY A 181 11.92 16.43 -9.24
N TRP A 182 11.90 17.21 -10.31
CA TRP A 182 11.53 16.70 -11.63
C TRP A 182 12.66 15.85 -12.24
N TRP A 183 12.34 14.61 -12.60
CA TRP A 183 13.19 13.69 -13.39
C TRP A 183 14.54 13.24 -12.79
N THR A 184 14.83 13.57 -11.53
CA THR A 184 16.08 13.14 -10.88
C THR A 184 15.83 11.98 -9.93
N VAL A 185 16.45 10.83 -10.20
CA VAL A 185 16.45 9.66 -9.30
C VAL A 185 17.51 9.88 -8.23
N LYS A 186 17.10 9.89 -6.96
CA LYS A 186 17.99 10.16 -5.82
C LYS A 186 17.47 9.49 -4.54
N PRO A 187 17.57 8.16 -4.41
CA PRO A 187 17.03 7.41 -3.28
C PRO A 187 17.63 7.79 -1.91
N ASP A 188 18.82 8.40 -1.89
CA ASP A 188 19.49 8.89 -0.67
C ASP A 188 18.91 10.19 -0.10
N ASN A 189 17.94 10.80 -0.77
CA ASN A 189 17.22 11.97 -0.25
C ASN A 189 16.16 11.62 0.82
N VAL A 190 15.81 10.34 0.95
CA VAL A 190 14.97 9.82 2.03
C VAL A 190 15.85 9.63 3.26
N LYS A 191 15.83 10.60 4.18
CA LYS A 191 16.81 10.72 5.26
C LYS A 191 16.19 10.53 6.65
N CYS A 192 16.92 9.83 7.50
CA CYS A 192 16.60 9.68 8.91
C CYS A 192 16.63 11.02 9.64
N ALA A 193 15.61 11.28 10.46
CA ALA A 193 15.56 12.43 11.32
C ALA A 193 16.74 12.45 12.30
N GLY A 194 17.37 13.62 12.47
CA GLY A 194 18.51 13.82 13.37
C GLY A 194 19.86 13.40 12.80
N THR A 195 19.98 12.19 12.25
CA THR A 195 21.26 11.69 11.71
C THR A 195 21.53 12.09 10.26
N ASN A 196 20.49 12.44 9.50
CA ASN A 196 20.55 12.73 8.06
C ASN A 196 21.13 11.58 7.20
N THR A 197 21.20 10.37 7.74
CA THR A 197 21.62 9.17 7.01
C THR A 197 20.50 8.66 6.10
N PRO A 198 20.81 8.04 4.94
CA PRO A 198 19.77 7.46 4.09
C PRO A 198 18.96 6.37 4.80
N VAL A 199 17.63 6.43 4.69
CA VAL A 199 16.70 5.45 5.27
C VAL A 199 16.98 4.05 4.73
N ARG A 200 17.34 3.92 3.45
CA ARG A 200 17.68 2.64 2.81
C ARG A 200 18.95 1.96 3.37
N ALA A 201 19.73 2.64 4.20
CA ALA A 201 20.91 2.10 4.85
C ALA A 201 20.64 1.62 6.29
N VAL A 202 19.42 1.83 6.81
CA VAL A 202 19.01 1.36 8.13
C VAL A 202 18.94 -0.16 8.16
N THR A 203 19.41 -0.77 9.24
CA THR A 203 19.37 -2.23 9.43
C THR A 203 18.52 -2.60 10.63
N GLU A 204 18.03 -3.83 10.70
CA GLU A 204 17.24 -4.31 11.85
C GLU A 204 17.99 -4.10 13.18
N ALA A 205 19.29 -4.39 13.19
CA ALA A 205 20.15 -4.26 14.37
C ALA A 205 20.26 -2.82 14.91
N SER A 206 20.01 -1.81 14.07
CA SER A 206 20.04 -0.39 14.49
C SER A 206 18.68 0.14 14.98
N THR A 207 17.63 -0.67 14.89
CA THR A 207 16.25 -0.32 15.26
C THR A 207 15.79 -1.08 16.51
N SER A 208 14.72 -0.62 17.17
CA SER A 208 14.09 -1.37 18.26
C SER A 208 12.58 -1.11 18.34
N PRO A 209 11.74 -2.14 18.59
CA PRO A 209 10.32 -1.95 18.87
C PRO A 209 10.07 -1.07 20.09
N SER A 210 10.97 -1.11 21.08
CA SER A 210 10.86 -0.31 22.30
C SER A 210 11.00 1.20 22.07
N LYS A 211 11.49 1.61 20.89
CA LYS A 211 11.63 3.01 20.50
C LYS A 211 10.43 3.49 19.66
N CYS A 212 9.47 2.62 19.36
CA CYS A 212 8.31 2.97 18.57
C CYS A 212 7.21 3.65 19.38
N PRO A 213 6.46 4.59 18.80
CA PRO A 213 5.27 5.17 19.43
C PRO A 213 4.26 4.10 19.83
N GLY A 214 3.73 4.18 21.05
CA GLY A 214 2.70 3.24 21.52
C GLY A 214 3.21 1.84 21.90
N TYR A 215 4.52 1.61 21.94
CA TYR A 215 5.07 0.35 22.45
C TYR A 215 4.65 0.12 23.91
N VAL A 216 3.98 -1.00 24.16
CA VAL A 216 3.71 -1.51 25.51
C VAL A 216 4.57 -2.74 25.70
N ALA A 217 5.46 -2.71 26.69
CA ALA A 217 6.28 -3.87 27.02
C ALA A 217 5.36 -5.02 27.47
N THR A 218 5.22 -6.06 26.65
CA THR A 218 4.60 -7.32 27.09
C THR A 218 5.52 -7.95 28.13
N THR A 219 5.22 -7.71 29.40
CA THR A 219 5.83 -8.44 30.51
C THR A 219 5.25 -9.85 30.48
N THR A 220 5.86 -10.74 29.70
CA THR A 220 5.68 -12.17 29.94
C THR A 220 6.42 -12.47 31.22
N THR A 221 5.71 -12.41 32.35
CA THR A 221 6.19 -13.04 33.58
C THR A 221 6.40 -14.51 33.23
N PRO A 222 7.61 -15.07 33.37
CA PRO A 222 7.79 -16.50 33.25
C PRO A 222 6.98 -17.11 34.38
N THR A 223 5.80 -17.66 34.08
CA THR A 223 5.10 -18.51 35.04
C THR A 223 5.96 -19.74 35.20
N THR A 224 6.77 -19.76 36.26
CA THR A 224 7.43 -20.96 36.75
C THR A 224 6.31 -21.87 37.28
N THR A 225 5.61 -22.56 36.39
CA THR A 225 4.86 -23.76 36.76
C THR A 225 5.87 -24.82 37.10
N THR A 226 6.16 -24.94 38.40
CA THR A 226 6.74 -26.16 38.98
C THR A 226 5.90 -27.34 38.49
N PRO A 227 6.49 -28.34 37.80
CA PRO A 227 5.72 -29.53 37.42
C PRO A 227 5.32 -30.25 38.71
N GLU A 228 4.03 -30.26 38.99
CA GLU A 228 3.43 -31.05 40.06
C GLU A 228 3.57 -32.52 39.68
N PHE A 229 4.37 -33.25 40.46
CA PHE A 229 4.61 -34.67 40.26
C PHE A 229 3.36 -35.44 40.69
N ILE A 230 2.48 -35.75 39.74
CA ILE A 230 1.35 -36.64 39.96
C ILE A 230 1.90 -38.09 39.98
N PRO A 231 1.71 -38.87 41.06
CA PRO A 231 2.06 -40.28 41.03
C PRO A 231 1.07 -41.02 40.12
N GLU A 232 1.54 -41.54 38.98
CA GLU A 232 0.76 -42.43 38.13
C GLU A 232 0.56 -43.78 38.82
N THR A 233 -0.65 -44.01 39.34
CA THR A 233 -1.11 -45.36 39.70
C THR A 233 -1.37 -46.16 38.42
N THR A 234 -0.54 -47.16 38.20
CA THR A 234 -0.60 -48.10 37.09
C THR A 234 -1.85 -48.98 37.21
N THR A 235 -2.84 -48.77 36.35
CA THR A 235 -3.84 -49.81 36.06
C THR A 235 -4.05 -49.88 34.55
N SER A 236 -3.58 -50.98 33.96
CA SER A 236 -3.65 -51.27 32.54
C SER A 236 -5.08 -51.69 32.14
N PRO A 237 -5.61 -51.20 31.01
CA PRO A 237 -6.59 -51.93 30.23
C PRO A 237 -5.93 -52.53 28.97
N GLN A 238 -6.23 -53.81 28.71
CA GLN A 238 -5.81 -54.56 27.53
C GLN A 238 -6.34 -53.94 26.21
N PRO A 239 -5.62 -54.09 25.08
CA PRO A 239 -6.10 -53.65 23.78
C PRO A 239 -7.11 -54.65 23.17
N VAL A 240 -8.27 -54.14 22.77
CA VAL A 240 -9.24 -54.83 21.91
C VAL A 240 -8.78 -54.68 20.46
N ILE A 241 -8.46 -55.81 19.81
CA ILE A 241 -8.09 -55.89 18.39
C ILE A 241 -9.37 -55.71 17.56
N THR A 242 -9.46 -54.61 16.81
CA THR A 242 -10.49 -54.46 15.76
C THR A 242 -9.80 -54.35 14.40
N THR A 243 -9.95 -55.38 13.58
CA THR A 243 -9.46 -55.43 12.21
C THR A 243 -10.25 -54.49 11.31
N GLN A 244 -9.64 -53.40 10.83
CA GLN A 244 -10.15 -52.63 9.70
C GLN A 244 -9.25 -52.81 8.47
N LYS A 245 -9.92 -53.17 7.36
CA LYS A 245 -9.37 -53.47 6.04
C LYS A 245 -8.93 -52.17 5.34
N PRO A 246 -7.76 -52.10 4.69
CA PRO A 246 -7.30 -50.87 4.04
C PRO A 246 -8.14 -50.55 2.79
N LYS A 247 -8.61 -49.30 2.68
CA LYS A 247 -9.22 -48.74 1.46
C LYS A 247 -8.11 -48.32 0.46
N PRO A 248 -8.32 -48.47 -0.85
CA PRO A 248 -7.29 -48.21 -1.85
C PRO A 248 -7.01 -46.72 -2.03
N LEU A 249 -5.72 -46.41 -2.24
CA LEU A 249 -5.18 -45.11 -2.63
C LEU A 249 -5.75 -44.69 -3.99
N TRP A 250 -6.30 -43.48 -4.06
CA TRP A 250 -6.68 -42.83 -5.30
C TRP A 250 -5.48 -42.12 -5.92
N ASN A 251 -5.40 -42.24 -7.24
CA ASN A 251 -4.35 -41.75 -8.15
C ASN A 251 -4.13 -40.24 -8.06
N PHE A 252 -2.85 -39.83 -8.03
CA PHE A 252 -2.44 -38.46 -8.34
C PHE A 252 -2.34 -38.28 -9.86
N ASN A 253 -3.07 -37.30 -10.39
CA ASN A 253 -3.06 -36.88 -11.78
C ASN A 253 -2.16 -35.64 -11.91
N CYS A 254 -1.05 -35.75 -12.62
CA CYS A 254 -0.21 -34.62 -12.99
C CYS A 254 -0.60 -34.14 -14.39
N THR A 255 -1.27 -33.00 -14.50
CA THR A 255 -1.48 -32.30 -15.77
C THR A 255 -0.78 -30.95 -15.79
N SER A 256 0.05 -30.79 -16.82
CA SER A 256 0.65 -29.58 -17.41
C SER A 256 1.82 -28.88 -16.69
N ILE A 257 3.04 -29.41 -16.91
CA ILE A 257 4.18 -28.57 -17.30
C ILE A 257 4.80 -29.22 -18.56
N GLN A 258 4.94 -28.44 -19.61
CA GLN A 258 5.61 -28.80 -20.85
C GLN A 258 7.10 -28.99 -20.58
N GLU A 259 7.61 -30.21 -20.72
CA GLU A 259 9.02 -30.41 -21.06
C GLU A 259 9.15 -31.43 -22.19
N ARG A 260 9.77 -30.97 -23.28
CA ARG A 260 10.24 -31.82 -24.36
C ARG A 260 11.34 -32.72 -23.80
N LYS A 261 11.17 -34.02 -24.03
CA LYS A 261 12.18 -35.07 -24.02
C LYS A 261 13.56 -34.55 -24.46
N ASN A 262 14.59 -34.84 -23.67
CA ASN A 262 15.62 -35.80 -24.07
C ASN A 262 16.50 -36.19 -22.87
N ASP A 263 16.95 -37.43 -22.93
CA ASP A 263 17.95 -38.11 -22.12
C ASP A 263 17.48 -38.70 -20.79
N GLY A 264 17.39 -40.04 -20.79
CA GLY A 264 16.96 -40.85 -19.67
C GLY A 264 17.90 -40.76 -18.48
N GLY A 265 17.30 -40.58 -17.30
CA GLY A 265 17.98 -40.60 -16.01
C GLY A 265 16.99 -40.94 -14.91
N ASP A 266 17.31 -41.98 -14.17
CA ASP A 266 16.52 -42.66 -13.14
C ASP A 266 16.16 -41.74 -11.95
N CYS A 267 14.95 -41.92 -11.41
CA CYS A 267 14.43 -41.18 -10.28
C CYS A 267 14.82 -41.89 -8.97
N GLY A 268 15.86 -41.40 -8.29
CA GLY A 268 15.98 -41.58 -6.84
C GLY A 268 17.34 -42.03 -6.32
N LYS A 269 18.05 -41.09 -5.68
CA LYS A 269 18.56 -41.17 -4.28
C LYS A 269 19.52 -39.99 -4.00
N PRO A 270 19.63 -39.52 -2.75
CA PRO A 270 20.49 -38.40 -2.39
C PRO A 270 21.92 -38.88 -2.13
N ALA A 271 22.91 -38.23 -2.72
CA ALA A 271 24.32 -38.39 -2.36
C ALA A 271 24.84 -37.06 -1.78
N CYS A 272 25.01 -37.03 -0.47
CA CYS A 272 25.94 -36.11 0.18
C CYS A 272 27.37 -36.59 -0.12
N THR A 273 28.17 -35.76 -0.77
CA THR A 273 29.64 -35.85 -0.73
C THR A 273 30.21 -34.48 -0.46
N THR A 274 30.70 -34.30 0.77
CA THR A 274 31.65 -33.28 1.19
C THR A 274 33.01 -33.50 0.52
N LEU A 275 33.61 -32.45 -0.07
CA LEU A 275 34.91 -31.90 0.36
C LEU A 275 35.40 -30.77 -0.57
N LEU A 276 35.71 -29.64 0.09
CA LEU A 276 36.84 -28.73 -0.16
C LEU A 276 36.96 -28.01 -1.51
N ASN A 277 36.55 -26.75 -1.54
CA ASN A 277 37.49 -25.61 -1.58
C ASN A 277 36.74 -24.27 -1.55
N CYS A 278 36.81 -23.59 -0.40
CA CYS A 278 36.50 -22.16 -0.31
C CYS A 278 37.69 -21.36 -0.85
N ALA A 279 37.51 -20.72 -2.00
CA ALA A 279 38.24 -19.51 -2.34
C ALA A 279 37.36 -18.66 -3.26
N ASN A 280 36.92 -17.52 -2.72
CA ASN A 280 36.40 -16.36 -3.43
C ASN A 280 35.22 -16.58 -4.39
N PHE A 281 33.99 -16.27 -3.95
CA PHE A 281 33.10 -15.34 -4.67
C PHE A 281 31.83 -15.08 -3.83
N LEU A 282 31.33 -13.86 -3.97
CA LEU A 282 30.11 -13.30 -3.41
C LEU A 282 28.85 -14.17 -3.63
N SER A 283 27.91 -14.02 -2.69
CA SER A 283 26.45 -14.21 -2.82
C SER A 283 25.90 -15.62 -3.13
N CYS A 284 25.35 -16.27 -2.10
CA CYS A 284 24.05 -16.96 -2.16
C CYS A 284 23.71 -17.50 -0.75
N LEU A 285 22.76 -16.88 -0.06
CA LEU A 285 22.01 -17.58 0.98
C LEU A 285 20.53 -17.56 0.63
N CYS A 286 20.09 -18.77 0.29
CA CYS A 286 18.76 -19.18 -0.04
C CYS A 286 17.79 -18.86 1.11
N SER A 287 16.64 -18.32 0.72
CA SER A 287 15.40 -18.48 1.47
C SER A 287 14.82 -19.88 1.23
N THR A 288 14.08 -20.37 2.23
CA THR A 288 13.10 -21.47 2.20
C THR A 288 13.60 -22.91 2.33
N CYS A 289 13.68 -23.39 3.57
CA CYS A 289 13.12 -24.70 3.93
C CYS A 289 12.84 -24.74 5.44
N ALA A 290 11.71 -24.15 5.83
CA ALA A 290 11.15 -24.33 7.15
C ALA A 290 10.45 -25.70 7.19
N LEU A 291 10.91 -26.51 8.14
CA LEU A 291 10.26 -27.68 8.70
C LEU A 291 8.72 -27.53 8.78
N CYS A 292 7.99 -28.52 8.26
CA CYS A 292 6.77 -28.97 8.92
C CYS A 292 6.76 -30.49 9.07
N ARG A 293 6.23 -30.89 10.21
CA ARG A 293 6.61 -32.02 11.05
C ARG A 293 5.57 -33.14 10.93
N LYS A 294 6.02 -34.39 11.02
CA LYS A 294 5.19 -35.61 11.12
C LYS A 294 4.17 -35.52 12.27
N ARG A 295 2.93 -35.92 12.02
CA ARG A 295 2.32 -37.15 12.56
C ARG A 295 1.42 -37.77 11.51
#